data_AF-A0A923AKM0-F1
#
_entry.id   AF-A0A923AKM0-F1
#
_cell.length_a   1.000
_cell.length_b   1.000
_cell.length_c   1.000
_cell.angle_alpha   90.00
_cell.angle_beta   90.00
_cell.angle_gamma   90.00
#
_symmetry.space_group_name_H-M   'P 1'
#
loop_
_entity.id
_entity.type
_entity.pdbx_description
1 polymer ?
#
loop_
_entity_poly.entity_id
_entity_poly.type
_entity_poly.pdbx_seq_one_letter_code
_entity_poly.pdbx_strand_id
1 'polypeptide(L)'
;MGILNILLWGAGVALIVAGYVRAREPWRRYQELREQDANVARYEAWRGGLRDSGATGASVAMQVLRRQARDGALIAVLGFVFVVAGFALP
;
A
#
# COMPACT_ATOMS: atom_id res chain seq x y z
N MET A 1 -18.76 25.04 -13.34
CA MET A 1 -17.28 25.02 -13.29
C MET A 1 -16.72 26.26 -12.62
N GLY A 2 -16.76 26.28 -11.28
CA GLY A 2 -16.21 27.38 -10.48
C GLY A 2 -14.79 27.12 -9.97
N ILE A 3 -14.20 28.12 -9.29
CA ILE A 3 -12.90 28.00 -8.60
C ILE A 3 -12.86 26.79 -7.67
N LEU A 4 -13.96 26.45 -7.00
CA LEU A 4 -14.07 25.29 -6.12
C LEU A 4 -13.75 23.98 -6.86
N ASN A 5 -14.25 23.81 -8.09
CA ASN A 5 -14.04 22.57 -8.86
C ASN A 5 -12.56 22.41 -9.23
N ILE A 6 -11.91 23.52 -9.61
CA ILE A 6 -10.47 23.55 -9.90
C ILE A 6 -9.65 23.16 -8.66
N LEU A 7 -10.02 23.71 -7.49
CA LEU A 7 -9.35 23.38 -6.22
C LEU A 7 -9.53 21.90 -5.86
N LEU A 8 -10.74 21.36 -6.03
CA LEU A 8 -11.03 19.94 -5.76
C LEU A 8 -10.23 19.01 -6.67
N TRP A 9 -10.15 19.31 -7.97
CA TRP A 9 -9.34 18.53 -8.89
C TRP A 9 -7.85 18.62 -8.57
N GLY A 10 -7.34 19.84 -8.34
CA GLY A 10 -5.94 20.06 -8.01
C GLY A 10 -5.53 19.33 -6.72
N ALA A 11 -6.32 19.47 -5.66
CA ALA A 11 -6.11 18.76 -4.40
C ALA A 11 -6.24 17.24 -4.57
N GLY A 12 -7.24 16.78 -5.33
CA GLY A 12 -7.46 15.36 -5.59
C GLY A 12 -6.29 14.70 -6.33
N VAL A 13 -5.80 15.34 -7.41
CA VAL A 13 -4.62 14.88 -8.15
C VAL A 13 -3.38 14.88 -7.25
N ALA A 14 -3.17 15.92 -6.45
CA ALA A 14 -2.05 15.98 -5.51
C ALA A 14 -2.09 14.83 -4.49
N LEU A 15 -3.25 14.51 -3.93
CA LEU A 15 -3.44 13.39 -3.02
C LEU A 15 -3.21 12.03 -3.69
N ILE A 16 -3.67 11.85 -4.94
CA ILE A 16 -3.40 10.62 -5.71
C ILE A 16 -1.89 10.41 -5.86
N VAL A 17 -1.16 11.43 -6.30
CA VAL A 17 0.29 11.36 -6.49
C VAL A 17 1.00 11.08 -5.16
N ALA A 18 0.67 11.82 -4.10
CA ALA A 18 1.26 11.64 -2.78
C ALA A 18 0.99 10.23 -2.21
N GLY A 19 -0.26 9.75 -2.34
CA GLY A 19 -0.64 8.41 -1.92
C GLY A 19 0.09 7.31 -2.69
N TYR A 20 0.23 7.46 -4.00
CA TYR A 20 0.98 6.52 -4.84
C TYR A 20 2.45 6.45 -4.45
N VAL A 21 3.13 7.60 -4.32
CA VAL A 21 4.54 7.64 -3.93
C VAL A 21 4.74 7.00 -2.55
N ARG A 22 3.85 7.29 -1.61
CA ARG A 22 3.91 6.74 -0.24
C ARG A 22 3.62 5.24 -0.18
N ALA A 23 2.79 4.71 -1.07
CA ALA A 23 2.46 3.29 -1.12
C ALA A 23 3.51 2.45 -1.87
N ARG A 24 4.14 3.02 -2.90
CA ARG A 24 4.99 2.30 -3.86
C ARG A 24 6.16 1.59 -3.20
N GLU A 25 6.95 2.30 -2.39
CA GLU A 25 8.17 1.74 -1.82
C GLU A 25 7.87 0.67 -0.74
N PRO A 26 6.98 0.89 0.25
CA PRO A 26 6.61 -0.15 1.20
C PRO A 26 6.03 -1.39 0.53
N TRP A 27 5.22 -1.21 -0.53
CA TRP A 27 4.67 -2.32 -1.29
C TRP A 27 5.75 -3.15 -2.00
N ARG A 28 6.75 -2.49 -2.61
CA ARG A 28 7.86 -3.20 -3.27
C ARG A 28 8.63 -4.07 -2.27
N ARG A 29 9.02 -3.50 -1.12
CA ARG A 29 9.73 -4.23 -0.06
C ARG A 29 8.89 -5.35 0.55
N TYR A 30 7.57 -5.15 0.68
CA TYR A 30 6.66 -6.19 1.11
C TYR A 30 6.67 -7.39 0.16
N GLN A 31 6.63 -7.15 -1.16
CA GLN A 31 6.68 -8.24 -2.15
C GLN A 31 8.02 -8.97 -2.12
N GLU A 32 9.13 -8.23 -2.04
CA GLU A 32 10.47 -8.82 -1.92
C GLU A 32 10.57 -9.76 -0.71
N LEU A 33 10.10 -9.32 0.47
CA LEU A 33 10.10 -10.15 1.69
C LEU A 33 9.15 -11.34 1.57
N ARG A 34 7.99 -11.15 0.96
CA ARG A 34 6.99 -12.22 0.76
C ARG A 34 7.54 -13.32 -0.14
N GLU A 35 8.24 -12.97 -1.20
CA GLU A 35 8.88 -13.94 -2.09
C GLU A 35 9.98 -14.72 -1.37
N GLN A 36 10.79 -14.04 -0.55
CA GLN A 36 11.81 -14.69 0.28
C GLN A 36 11.20 -15.64 1.30
N ASP A 37 10.16 -15.22 2.02
CA ASP A 37 9.48 -16.06 3.02
C ASP A 37 8.85 -17.29 2.37
N ALA A 38 8.25 -17.15 1.19
CA ALA A 38 7.74 -18.28 0.41
C ALA A 38 8.84 -19.24 -0.07
N ASN A 39 10.02 -18.73 -0.41
CA ASN A 39 11.17 -19.57 -0.76
C ASN A 39 11.67 -20.35 0.45
N VAL A 40 11.83 -19.68 1.60
CA VAL A 40 12.25 -20.31 2.85
C VAL A 40 11.25 -21.40 3.26
N ALA A 41 9.95 -21.12 3.20
CA ALA A 41 8.91 -22.10 3.52
C ALA A 41 9.00 -23.36 2.62
N ARG A 42 9.29 -23.19 1.33
CA ARG A 42 9.52 -24.33 0.42
C ARG A 42 10.76 -25.14 0.78
N TYR A 43 11.86 -24.47 1.09
CA TYR A 43 13.10 -25.13 1.52
C TYR A 43 12.93 -25.88 2.84
N GLU A 44 12.23 -25.30 3.81
CA GLU A 44 11.96 -25.94 5.11
C GLU A 44 11.01 -27.13 4.97
N ALA A 45 10.00 -27.05 4.10
CA ALA A 45 9.11 -28.18 3.81
C ALA A 45 9.88 -29.40 3.27
N TRP A 46 10.90 -29.18 2.43
CA TRP A 46 11.78 -30.25 1.96
C TRP A 46 12.69 -30.84 3.05
N ARG A 47 12.96 -30.09 4.14
CA ARG A 47 13.82 -30.52 5.25
C ARG A 47 13.06 -31.12 6.43
N GLY A 48 11.79 -31.48 6.27
CA GLY A 48 10.99 -32.09 7.33
C GLY A 48 10.32 -31.09 8.28
N GLY A 49 10.31 -29.80 7.95
CA GLY A 49 9.25 -28.87 8.36
C GLY A 49 9.02 -28.64 9.85
N LEU A 50 10.08 -28.50 10.66
CA LEU A 50 9.98 -28.00 12.04
C LEU A 50 10.11 -26.47 12.05
N ARG A 51 9.13 -25.75 11.49
CA ARG A 51 9.06 -24.29 11.67
C ARG A 51 8.14 -24.00 12.84
N ASP A 52 8.67 -23.28 13.84
CA ASP A 52 7.86 -22.84 14.97
C ASP A 52 6.76 -21.89 14.46
N SER A 53 5.54 -22.06 14.96
CA SER A 53 4.34 -21.36 14.46
C SER A 53 4.26 -19.88 14.87
N GLY A 54 5.27 -19.40 15.60
CA GLY A 54 5.34 -18.04 16.11
C GLY A 54 5.60 -16.97 15.04
N ALA A 55 5.26 -15.73 15.39
CA ALA A 55 5.56 -14.58 14.55
C ALA A 55 7.08 -14.38 14.43
N THR A 56 7.61 -14.43 13.22
CA THR A 56 9.00 -14.10 12.92
C THR A 56 9.18 -12.59 12.76
N GLY A 57 10.41 -12.08 12.92
CA GLY A 57 10.71 -10.67 12.62
C GLY A 57 10.32 -10.27 11.19
N ALA A 58 10.47 -11.18 10.22
CA ALA A 58 10.03 -10.98 8.84
C ALA A 58 8.50 -10.83 8.74
N SER A 59 7.74 -11.65 9.47
CA SER A 59 6.27 -11.55 9.50
C SER A 59 5.79 -10.21 10.08
N VAL A 60 6.47 -9.70 11.10
CA VAL A 60 6.17 -8.39 11.69
C VAL A 60 6.53 -7.27 10.72
N ALA A 61 7.70 -7.32 10.10
CA ALA A 61 8.11 -6.35 9.09
C ALA A 61 7.13 -6.30 7.91
N MET A 62 6.68 -7.46 7.41
CA MET A 62 5.67 -7.54 6.36
C MET A 62 4.34 -6.88 6.76
N GLN A 63 3.89 -7.07 8.01
CA GLN A 63 2.67 -6.41 8.51
C GLN A 63 2.80 -4.88 8.53
N VAL A 64 3.95 -4.37 8.99
CA VAL A 64 4.23 -2.92 9.02
C VAL A 64 4.25 -2.33 7.61
N LEU A 65 4.98 -2.96 6.68
CA LEU A 65 5.07 -2.50 5.29
C LEU A 65 3.71 -2.54 4.59
N ARG A 66 2.91 -3.59 4.83
CA ARG A 66 1.55 -3.69 4.31
C ARG A 66 0.65 -2.58 4.85
N ARG A 67 0.79 -2.21 6.13
CA ARG A 67 0.05 -1.09 6.72
C ARG A 67 0.44 0.24 6.08
N GLN A 68 1.74 0.50 5.91
CA GLN A 68 2.22 1.71 5.24
C GLN A 68 1.72 1.81 3.79
N ALA A 69 1.77 0.70 3.05
CA ALA A 69 1.24 0.63 1.69
C ALA A 69 -0.28 0.89 1.66
N ARG A 70 -1.02 0.33 2.62
CA ARG A 70 -2.47 0.57 2.79
C ARG A 70 -2.77 2.02 3.08
N ASP A 71 -2.03 2.66 3.97
CA ASP A 71 -2.25 4.07 4.32
C ASP A 71 -2.00 4.97 3.10
N GLY A 72 -0.94 4.71 2.33
CA GLY A 72 -0.71 5.40 1.05
C GLY A 72 -1.84 5.18 0.03
N ALA A 73 -2.34 3.95 -0.08
CA ALA A 73 -3.48 3.63 -0.94
C ALA A 73 -4.76 4.36 -0.51
N LEU A 74 -5.04 4.46 0.79
CA LEU A 74 -6.19 5.21 1.32
C LEU A 74 -6.09 6.70 0.97
N ILE A 75 -4.90 7.30 1.07
CA ILE A 75 -4.67 8.69 0.65
C ILE A 75 -4.99 8.86 -0.85
N ALA A 76 -4.54 7.93 -1.69
CA ALA A 76 -4.83 7.99 -3.12
C ALA A 76 -6.32 7.84 -3.43
N VAL A 77 -7.03 6.96 -2.70
CA VAL A 77 -8.48 6.81 -2.81
C VAL A 77 -9.22 8.09 -2.42
N LEU A 78 -8.81 8.75 -1.33
CA LEU A 78 -9.39 10.05 -0.96
C LEU A 78 -9.16 11.12 -2.03
N GLY A 79 -7.96 11.12 -2.65
CA GLY A 79 -7.69 11.99 -3.78
C GLY A 79 -8.62 11.74 -4.97
N PHE A 80 -8.88 10.47 -5.28
CA PHE A 80 -9.85 10.11 -6.32
C PHE A 80 -11.27 10.60 -5.99
N VAL A 81 -11.71 10.46 -4.73
CA VAL A 81 -13.00 11.00 -4.27
C VAL A 81 -13.09 12.51 -4.49
N PHE A 82 -12.02 13.26 -4.23
CA PHE A 82 -11.97 14.71 -4.46
C PHE A 82 -12.08 15.06 -5.95
N VAL A 83 -11.40 14.32 -6.82
CA VAL A 83 -11.51 14.51 -8.27
C VAL A 83 -12.95 14.29 -8.73
N VAL A 84 -13.57 13.18 -8.33
CA VAL A 84 -14.97 12.86 -8.67
C VAL A 84 -15.93 13.93 -8.14
N ALA A 85 -15.75 14.37 -6.89
CA ALA A 85 -16.57 15.42 -6.30
C ALA A 85 -16.48 16.74 -7.10
N GLY A 86 -15.29 17.11 -7.57
CA GLY A 86 -15.12 18.31 -8.41
C GLY A 86 -15.85 18.24 -9.76
N PHE A 87 -16.16 17.04 -10.27
CA PHE A 87 -17.02 16.85 -11.44
C PHE A 87 -18.52 16.81 -11.09
N ALA A 88 -18.87 16.27 -9.92
CA ALA A 88 -20.26 16.11 -9.50
C ALA A 88 -20.88 17.40 -8.95
N LEU A 89 -20.07 18.34 -8.45
CA LEU A 89 -20.53 19.61 -7.93
C LEU A 89 -20.64 20.69 -9.05
N PRO A 90 -21.72 21.50 -9.05
CA PRO A 90 -21.99 22.50 -10.09
C PRO A 90 -20.96 23.65 -10.17
#